data_AF-A0A2V9RLU4-F1
#
_entry.id   AF-A0A2V9RLU4-F1
#
_cell.length_a   1.000
_cell.length_b   1.000
_cell.length_c   1.000
_cell.angle_alpha   90.00
_cell.angle_beta   90.00
_cell.angle_gamma   90.00
#
_symmetry.space_group_name_H-M   'P 1'
#
loop_
_entity.id
_entity.type
_entity.pdbx_description
1 polymer ?
#
loop_
_entity_poly.entity_id
_entity_poly.type
_entity_poly.pdbx_seq_one_letter_code
_entity_poly.pdbx_strand_id
1 'polypeptide(L)'
;MRKVRRVSEDEVISEFLKSEFYQPEFDRYREQFREIVTHPNLSNPAENELRRALLYRRRGRMWRELPVDTEWWQVELRTSDLPRIRVFPRNHWRKLANGNFYLTEMVDHIRARVGSHPSDTFVAKLRSLSDELASAPEHDSSVLLIGLDEEGPLTIIEGNHRMAAASLVSPQDIHLRFQFLCGFSPRMIECCWYQTDLSTLWRYARNFVAYLFEDPDLAIEQASQTRLSSDTGVGLSS
;
A
#
# COMPACT_ATOMS: atom_id res chain seq x y z
N MET A 1 4.86 -14.93 11.55
CA MET A 1 4.30 -13.62 11.92
C MET A 1 3.33 -13.79 13.08
N ARG A 2 2.81 -12.70 13.64
CA ARG A 2 1.76 -12.72 14.66
C ARG A 2 0.72 -11.64 14.37
N LYS A 3 -0.57 -12.00 14.40
CA LYS A 3 -1.67 -11.04 14.39
C LYS A 3 -1.76 -10.32 15.74
N VAL A 4 -1.73 -9.00 15.72
CA VAL A 4 -1.79 -8.16 16.94
C VAL A 4 -3.22 -7.76 17.23
N ARG A 5 -3.89 -7.13 16.25
CA ARG A 5 -5.30 -6.72 16.35
C ARG A 5 -5.94 -6.64 14.98
N ARG A 6 -7.27 -6.77 14.95
CA ARG A 6 -8.08 -6.43 13.79
C ARG A 6 -7.98 -4.93 13.51
N VAL A 7 -7.98 -4.55 12.24
CA VAL A 7 -8.08 -3.15 11.80
C VAL A 7 -9.22 -3.01 10.80
N SER A 8 -9.83 -1.83 10.71
CA SER A 8 -10.87 -1.59 9.71
C SER A 8 -10.24 -1.37 8.34
N GLU A 9 -11.02 -1.61 7.28
CA GLU A 9 -10.58 -1.26 5.92
C GLU A 9 -10.28 0.26 5.81
N ASP A 10 -11.07 1.09 6.48
CA ASP A 10 -10.90 2.55 6.48
C ASP A 10 -9.58 2.99 7.12
N GLU A 11 -9.09 2.26 8.13
CA GLU A 11 -7.76 2.48 8.73
C GLU A 11 -6.66 2.15 7.71
N VAL A 12 -6.77 1.01 7.03
CA VAL A 12 -5.80 0.57 6.00
C VAL A 12 -5.76 1.54 4.82
N ILE A 13 -6.93 2.01 4.35
CA ILE A 13 -7.04 3.02 3.31
C ILE A 13 -6.38 4.34 3.77
N SER A 14 -6.56 4.71 5.03
CA SER A 14 -5.92 5.90 5.59
C SER A 14 -4.41 5.81 5.51
N GLU A 15 -3.84 4.69 5.94
CA GLU A 15 -2.41 4.43 5.93
C GLU A 15 -1.83 4.36 4.51
N PHE A 16 -2.53 3.73 3.58
CA PHE A 16 -2.15 3.73 2.17
C PHE A 16 -2.16 5.16 1.61
N LEU A 17 -3.24 5.90 1.86
CA LEU A 17 -3.40 7.24 1.29
C LEU A 17 -2.32 8.20 1.77
N LYS A 18 -1.87 8.11 3.03
CA LYS A 18 -0.78 8.96 3.55
C LYS A 18 0.46 8.94 2.67
N SER A 19 0.91 7.77 2.20
CA SER A 19 2.09 7.67 1.34
C SER A 19 1.80 8.05 -0.13
N GLU A 20 0.59 7.75 -0.60
CA GLU A 20 0.18 8.02 -1.98
C GLU A 20 -0.16 9.49 -2.24
N PHE A 21 -0.59 10.23 -1.21
CA PHE A 21 -1.10 11.59 -1.38
C PHE A 21 -0.03 12.55 -1.90
N TYR A 22 1.26 12.28 -1.70
CA TYR A 22 2.38 13.09 -2.19
C TYR A 22 2.67 12.98 -3.69
N GLN A 23 1.89 12.19 -4.41
CA GLN A 23 2.08 11.96 -5.84
C GLN A 23 1.44 13.10 -6.65
N PRO A 24 1.99 13.46 -7.83
CA PRO A 24 1.53 14.60 -8.63
C PRO A 24 0.03 14.56 -8.96
N GLU A 25 -0.51 13.34 -9.08
CA GLU A 25 -1.92 13.08 -9.29
C GLU A 25 -2.84 13.78 -8.25
N PHE A 26 -2.34 14.08 -7.06
CA PHE A 26 -3.10 14.70 -5.97
C PHE A 26 -2.84 16.20 -5.80
N ASP A 27 -2.01 16.84 -6.62
CA ASP A 27 -1.57 18.22 -6.38
C ASP A 27 -2.73 19.22 -6.25
N ARG A 28 -3.77 19.10 -7.08
CA ARG A 28 -4.95 19.97 -6.99
C ARG A 28 -5.82 19.76 -5.75
N TYR A 29 -5.69 18.61 -5.10
CA TYR A 29 -6.44 18.23 -3.89
C TYR A 29 -5.63 18.38 -2.61
N ARG A 30 -4.31 18.54 -2.77
CA ARG A 30 -3.31 18.48 -1.70
C ARG A 30 -3.63 19.44 -0.57
N GLU A 31 -3.87 20.70 -0.92
CA GLU A 31 -4.12 21.73 0.08
C GLU A 31 -5.49 21.54 0.74
N GLN A 32 -6.53 21.27 -0.06
CA GLN A 32 -7.89 21.14 0.42
C GLN A 32 -8.09 19.96 1.39
N PHE A 33 -7.46 18.81 1.12
CA PHE A 33 -7.71 17.57 1.87
C PHE A 33 -6.52 17.11 2.71
N ARG A 34 -5.48 17.94 2.89
CA ARG A 34 -4.29 17.61 3.70
C ARG A 34 -4.69 17.08 5.08
N GLU A 35 -5.49 17.82 5.82
CA GLU A 35 -5.84 17.48 7.21
C GLU A 35 -6.53 16.12 7.34
N ILE A 36 -7.42 15.79 6.41
CA ILE A 36 -8.17 14.54 6.41
C ILE A 36 -7.23 13.34 6.18
N VAL A 37 -6.17 13.55 5.40
CA VAL A 37 -5.18 12.52 5.11
C VAL A 37 -4.16 12.39 6.24
N THR A 38 -3.68 13.51 6.78
CA THR A 38 -2.61 13.52 7.80
C THR A 38 -3.14 13.24 9.21
N HIS A 39 -4.34 13.71 9.53
CA HIS A 39 -4.99 13.58 10.84
C HIS A 39 -6.37 12.93 10.70
N PRO A 40 -6.44 11.64 10.31
CA PRO A 40 -7.70 10.99 9.98
C PRO A 40 -8.61 10.79 11.20
N ASN A 41 -9.87 11.20 11.10
CA ASN A 41 -10.90 10.80 12.05
C ASN A 41 -11.62 9.53 11.56
N LEU A 42 -11.13 8.36 11.97
CA LEU A 42 -11.68 7.07 11.52
C LEU A 42 -13.12 6.80 11.97
N SER A 43 -13.65 7.55 12.95
CA SER A 43 -15.05 7.44 13.37
C SER A 43 -16.01 8.32 12.56
N ASN A 44 -15.52 9.14 11.63
CA ASN A 44 -16.36 9.95 10.74
C ASN A 44 -16.53 9.25 9.38
N PRO A 45 -17.71 8.66 9.09
CA PRO A 45 -17.94 7.92 7.85
C PRO A 45 -17.78 8.78 6.59
N ALA A 46 -18.11 10.08 6.65
CA ALA A 46 -17.99 10.97 5.50
C ALA A 46 -16.52 11.28 5.18
N GLU A 47 -15.65 11.39 6.20
CA GLU A 47 -14.21 11.47 5.97
C GLU A 47 -13.66 10.18 5.39
N ASN A 48 -14.11 9.03 5.90
CA ASN A 48 -13.69 7.73 5.43
C ASN A 48 -14.02 7.53 3.95
N GLU A 49 -15.23 7.93 3.54
CA GLU A 49 -15.65 7.86 2.14
C GLU A 49 -14.83 8.80 1.25
N LEU A 50 -14.54 10.03 1.70
CA LEU A 50 -13.69 10.95 0.95
C LEU A 50 -12.25 10.43 0.81
N ARG A 51 -11.67 9.83 1.86
CA ARG A 51 -10.34 9.18 1.78
C ARG A 51 -10.37 8.00 0.82
N ARG A 52 -11.45 7.21 0.81
CA ARG A 52 -11.63 6.11 -0.15
C ARG A 52 -11.69 6.63 -1.58
N ALA A 53 -12.47 7.68 -1.85
CA ALA A 53 -12.55 8.31 -3.17
C ALA A 53 -11.17 8.84 -3.63
N LEU A 54 -10.44 9.51 -2.74
CA LEU A 54 -9.07 9.98 -3.00
C LEU A 54 -8.13 8.82 -3.34
N LEU A 55 -8.10 7.76 -2.53
CA LEU A 55 -7.28 6.58 -2.83
C LEU A 55 -7.68 5.97 -4.19
N TYR A 56 -8.99 5.87 -4.44
CA TYR A 56 -9.53 5.20 -5.62
C TYR A 56 -9.19 5.91 -6.92
N ARG A 57 -9.00 7.23 -6.87
CA ARG A 57 -8.53 8.01 -8.02
C ARG A 57 -7.28 7.44 -8.67
N ARG A 58 -6.34 6.91 -7.88
CA ARG A 58 -5.10 6.32 -8.40
C ARG A 58 -5.02 4.81 -8.22
N ARG A 59 -5.56 4.31 -7.12
CA ARG A 59 -5.42 2.91 -6.67
C ARG A 59 -6.72 2.12 -6.70
N GLY A 60 -7.85 2.69 -7.12
CA GLY A 60 -9.15 2.02 -7.09
C GLY A 60 -9.16 0.71 -7.88
N ARG A 61 -8.54 0.72 -9.06
CA ARG A 61 -8.36 -0.50 -9.87
C ARG A 61 -7.54 -1.58 -9.18
N MET A 62 -6.52 -1.18 -8.41
CA MET A 62 -5.75 -2.14 -7.62
C MET A 62 -6.61 -2.66 -6.47
N TRP A 63 -7.21 -1.76 -5.71
CA TRP A 63 -7.99 -2.08 -4.53
C TRP A 63 -9.16 -3.04 -4.84
N ARG A 64 -9.85 -2.83 -5.96
CA ARG A 64 -11.00 -3.65 -6.37
C ARG A 64 -10.67 -5.08 -6.81
N GLU A 65 -9.40 -5.43 -6.99
CA GLU A 65 -8.98 -6.82 -7.21
C GLU A 65 -8.82 -7.61 -5.92
N LEU A 66 -8.79 -6.93 -4.76
CA LEU A 66 -8.77 -7.60 -3.47
C LEU A 66 -10.09 -8.35 -3.27
N PRO A 67 -10.07 -9.58 -2.74
CA PRO A 67 -11.30 -10.29 -2.41
C PRO A 67 -12.18 -9.48 -1.45
N VAL A 68 -13.49 -9.47 -1.67
CA VAL A 68 -14.45 -8.72 -0.82
C VAL A 68 -14.51 -9.20 0.63
N ASP A 69 -14.02 -10.41 0.90
CA ASP A 69 -13.87 -11.02 2.22
C ASP A 69 -12.47 -10.78 2.82
N THR A 70 -11.70 -9.83 2.29
CA THR A 70 -10.38 -9.49 2.82
C THR A 70 -10.50 -8.97 4.25
N GLU A 71 -9.83 -9.67 5.13
CA GLU A 71 -9.78 -9.40 6.55
C GLU A 71 -8.47 -8.70 6.91
N TRP A 72 -8.55 -7.49 7.46
CA TRP A 72 -7.37 -6.70 7.77
C TRP A 72 -6.91 -6.82 9.22
N TRP A 73 -5.59 -6.90 9.39
CA TRP A 73 -4.94 -7.02 10.68
C TRP A 73 -3.69 -6.16 10.76
N GLN A 74 -3.44 -5.59 11.93
CA GLN A 74 -2.09 -5.19 12.29
C GLN A 74 -1.32 -6.46 12.68
N VAL A 75 -0.13 -6.64 12.09
CA VAL A 75 0.71 -7.82 12.30
C VAL A 75 2.11 -7.41 12.73
N GLU A 76 2.74 -8.30 13.49
CA GLU A 76 4.18 -8.25 13.76
C GLU A 76 4.87 -9.32 12.92
N LEU A 77 5.86 -8.89 12.14
CA LEU A 77 6.72 -9.79 11.41
C LEU A 77 7.87 -10.25 12.32
N ARG A 78 8.35 -11.47 12.07
CA ARG A 78 9.59 -12.01 12.61
C ARG A 78 10.63 -12.04 11.49
N THR A 79 11.91 -12.11 11.84
CA THR A 79 13.00 -12.29 10.86
C THR A 79 12.75 -13.52 9.96
N SER A 80 12.17 -14.60 10.52
CA SER A 80 11.80 -15.81 9.77
C SER A 80 10.71 -15.60 8.71
N ASP A 81 9.97 -14.48 8.77
CA ASP A 81 8.93 -14.15 7.80
C ASP A 81 9.49 -13.40 6.58
N LEU A 82 10.67 -12.81 6.67
CA LEU A 82 11.23 -12.00 5.58
C LEU A 82 11.44 -12.78 4.26
N PRO A 83 11.91 -14.04 4.27
CA PRO A 83 12.14 -14.79 3.02
C PRO A 83 10.87 -15.06 2.19
N ARG A 84 9.69 -15.01 2.80
CA ARG A 84 8.40 -15.27 2.13
C ARG A 84 7.69 -13.99 1.65
N ILE A 85 8.25 -12.82 1.93
CA ILE A 85 7.71 -11.53 1.47
C ILE A 85 8.11 -11.32 0.02
N ARG A 86 7.14 -10.92 -0.79
CA ARG A 86 7.29 -10.63 -2.21
C ARG A 86 7.10 -9.14 -2.47
N VAL A 87 8.00 -8.58 -3.26
CA VAL A 87 7.88 -7.24 -3.82
C VAL A 87 6.84 -7.27 -4.94
N PHE A 88 5.91 -6.33 -4.91
CA PHE A 88 4.90 -6.29 -5.95
C PHE A 88 5.47 -5.96 -7.34
N PRO A 89 5.21 -6.81 -8.35
CA PRO A 89 5.94 -6.83 -9.62
C PRO A 89 5.48 -5.74 -10.61
N ARG A 90 5.72 -4.46 -10.32
CA ARG A 90 5.45 -3.35 -11.26
C ARG A 90 6.70 -2.62 -11.75
N ASN A 91 6.66 -2.21 -13.02
CA ASN A 91 7.65 -1.34 -13.68
C ASN A 91 9.10 -1.80 -13.44
N HIS A 92 9.91 -0.94 -12.81
CA HIS A 92 11.34 -1.13 -12.52
C HIS A 92 11.63 -2.42 -11.74
N TRP A 93 10.72 -2.84 -10.85
CA TRP A 93 10.89 -4.07 -10.07
C TRP A 93 10.94 -5.33 -10.94
N ARG A 94 10.20 -5.38 -12.06
CA ARG A 94 10.24 -6.52 -12.99
C ARG A 94 11.60 -6.69 -13.64
N LYS A 95 12.31 -5.59 -13.92
CA LYS A 95 13.66 -5.62 -14.51
C LYS A 95 14.70 -6.11 -13.50
N LEU A 96 14.48 -5.86 -12.21
CA LEU A 96 15.41 -6.23 -11.13
C LEU A 96 15.18 -7.64 -10.60
N ALA A 97 13.93 -8.08 -10.58
CA ALA A 97 13.52 -9.38 -10.07
C ALA A 97 14.08 -10.57 -10.86
N ASN A 98 14.37 -10.41 -12.16
CA ASN A 98 14.79 -11.50 -13.05
C ASN A 98 13.87 -12.75 -12.94
N GLY A 99 12.57 -12.54 -12.73
CA GLY A 99 11.58 -13.60 -12.54
C GLY A 99 11.34 -14.03 -11.08
N ASN A 100 12.18 -13.63 -10.12
CA ASN A 100 11.96 -13.87 -8.69
C ASN A 100 11.66 -12.56 -7.92
N PHE A 101 10.49 -12.53 -7.29
CA PHE A 101 9.98 -11.36 -6.59
C PHE A 101 10.14 -11.43 -5.06
N TYR A 102 10.80 -12.44 -4.51
CA TYR A 102 11.08 -12.48 -3.08
C TYR A 102 12.01 -11.34 -2.67
N LEU A 103 11.64 -10.63 -1.61
CA LEU A 103 12.32 -9.41 -1.16
C LEU A 103 13.80 -9.64 -0.89
N THR A 104 14.13 -10.72 -0.17
CA THR A 104 15.52 -11.06 0.20
C THR A 104 16.38 -11.28 -1.03
N GLU A 105 15.89 -12.06 -2.00
CA GLU A 105 16.61 -12.33 -3.24
C GLU A 105 16.77 -11.06 -4.11
N MET A 106 15.71 -10.27 -4.22
CA MET A 106 15.76 -9.01 -4.95
C MET A 106 16.78 -8.03 -4.35
N VAL A 107 16.85 -7.95 -3.03
CA VAL A 107 17.81 -7.10 -2.32
C VAL A 107 19.24 -7.59 -2.55
N ASP A 108 19.48 -8.90 -2.55
CA ASP A 108 20.80 -9.46 -2.82
C ASP A 108 21.25 -9.19 -4.26
N HIS A 109 20.34 -9.29 -5.24
CA HIS A 109 20.62 -8.89 -6.62
C HIS A 109 20.93 -7.38 -6.74
N ILE A 110 20.18 -6.54 -6.03
CA ILE A 110 20.45 -5.10 -5.99
C ILE A 110 21.83 -4.85 -5.40
N ARG A 111 22.18 -5.45 -4.25
CA ARG A 111 23.51 -5.31 -3.62
C ARG A 111 24.65 -5.70 -4.56
N ALA A 112 24.52 -6.84 -5.26
CA ALA A 112 25.52 -7.28 -6.23
C ALA A 112 25.71 -6.24 -7.35
N ARG A 113 24.61 -5.70 -7.89
CA ARG A 113 24.64 -4.69 -8.97
C ARG A 113 25.19 -3.35 -8.50
N VAL A 114 24.83 -2.92 -7.29
CA VAL A 114 25.30 -1.69 -6.65
C VAL A 114 26.82 -1.69 -6.51
N GLY A 115 27.40 -2.83 -6.09
CA GLY A 115 28.85 -3.00 -5.98
C GLY A 115 29.57 -2.91 -7.33
N SER A 116 28.88 -3.21 -8.44
CA SER A 116 29.45 -3.17 -9.78
C SER A 116 29.21 -1.85 -10.53
N HIS A 117 28.08 -1.15 -10.32
CA HIS A 117 27.70 0.05 -11.08
C HIS A 117 26.91 1.06 -10.21
N PRO A 118 27.58 2.03 -9.56
CA PRO A 118 26.94 2.98 -8.62
C PRO A 118 26.01 4.03 -9.25
N SER A 119 25.93 4.15 -10.58
CA SER A 119 25.28 5.26 -11.30
C SER A 119 23.82 5.03 -11.69
N ASP A 120 23.21 3.91 -11.29
CA ASP A 120 21.79 3.65 -11.57
C ASP A 120 20.89 4.57 -10.72
N THR A 121 20.05 5.38 -11.38
CA THR A 121 19.17 6.37 -10.72
C THR A 121 18.17 5.73 -9.76
N PHE A 122 17.73 4.50 -10.04
CA PHE A 122 16.86 3.76 -9.14
C PHE A 122 17.61 3.34 -7.87
N VAL A 123 18.85 2.87 -8.02
CA VAL A 123 19.73 2.51 -6.89
C VAL A 123 20.05 3.74 -6.05
N ALA A 124 20.36 4.88 -6.68
CA ALA A 124 20.59 6.14 -5.98
C ALA A 124 19.36 6.56 -5.16
N LYS A 125 18.16 6.40 -5.72
CA LYS A 125 16.90 6.67 -5.00
C LYS A 125 16.70 5.74 -3.81
N LEU A 126 16.98 4.45 -3.95
CA LEU A 126 16.89 3.50 -2.84
C LEU A 126 17.90 3.82 -1.73
N ARG A 127 19.11 4.28 -2.09
CA ARG A 127 20.11 4.74 -1.11
C ARG A 127 19.65 6.00 -0.37
N SER A 128 19.17 7.02 -1.08
CA SER A 128 18.64 8.24 -0.43
C SER A 128 17.53 7.89 0.56
N LEU A 129 16.60 7.02 0.15
CA LEU A 129 15.52 6.57 1.03
C LEU A 129 16.04 5.75 2.21
N SER A 130 17.10 4.97 2.01
CA SER A 130 17.76 4.19 3.06
C SER A 130 18.37 5.10 4.13
N ASP A 131 19.01 6.19 3.71
CA ASP A 131 19.63 7.18 4.59
C ASP A 131 18.55 7.96 5.37
N GLU A 132 17.48 8.37 4.71
CA GLU A 132 16.31 8.98 5.36
C GLU A 132 15.70 8.06 6.43
N LEU A 133 15.46 6.79 6.07
CA LEU A 133 14.92 5.77 6.98
C LEU A 133 15.83 5.44 8.15
N ALA A 134 17.14 5.68 8.05
CA ALA A 134 18.06 5.51 9.18
C ALA A 134 17.93 6.63 10.23
N SER A 135 17.36 7.77 9.85
CA SER A 135 17.18 8.94 10.73
C SER A 135 15.75 9.11 11.28
N ALA A 136 14.77 8.38 10.74
CA ALA A 136 13.37 8.46 11.15
C ALA A 136 13.08 7.64 12.42
N PRO A 137 12.13 8.08 13.27
CA PRO A 137 11.63 7.26 14.37
C PRO A 137 11.03 5.94 13.88
N GLU A 138 11.18 4.88 14.69
CA GLU A 138 10.55 3.58 14.40
C GLU A 138 9.01 3.71 14.36
N HIS A 139 8.35 2.98 13.46
CA HIS A 139 6.90 2.89 13.32
C HIS A 139 6.16 4.14 12.81
N ASP A 140 6.85 5.20 12.40
CA ASP A 140 6.19 6.39 11.82
C ASP A 140 5.64 6.16 10.40
N SER A 141 5.81 4.94 9.89
CA SER A 141 5.49 4.56 8.52
C SER A 141 4.91 3.14 8.49
N SER A 142 3.82 2.97 7.76
CA SER A 142 3.16 1.69 7.54
C SER A 142 3.63 1.00 6.26
N VAL A 143 3.51 -0.33 6.21
CA VAL A 143 3.70 -1.18 5.03
C VAL A 143 2.49 -2.09 4.91
N LEU A 144 1.88 -2.15 3.72
CA LEU A 144 0.70 -2.97 3.48
C LEU A 144 1.05 -4.26 2.74
N LEU A 145 0.57 -5.36 3.29
CA LEU A 145 0.77 -6.72 2.79
C LEU A 145 -0.57 -7.38 2.47
N ILE A 146 -0.56 -8.35 1.56
CA ILE A 146 -1.68 -9.27 1.33
C ILE A 146 -1.22 -10.73 1.29
N GLY A 147 -2.05 -11.64 1.77
CA GLY A 147 -1.74 -13.07 1.79
C GLY A 147 -3.00 -13.94 1.87
N LEU A 148 -2.82 -15.25 1.70
CA LEU A 148 -3.87 -16.23 1.98
C LEU A 148 -4.10 -16.35 3.49
N ASP A 149 -3.00 -16.47 4.23
CA ASP A 149 -2.94 -16.73 5.67
C ASP A 149 -1.59 -16.25 6.24
N GLU A 150 -1.37 -16.49 7.53
CA GLU A 150 -0.17 -16.09 8.27
C GLU A 150 1.10 -16.85 7.87
N GLU A 151 1.00 -18.01 7.23
CA GLU A 151 2.13 -18.92 6.97
C GLU A 151 2.65 -18.80 5.55
N GLY A 152 1.76 -18.62 4.59
CA GLY A 152 2.05 -18.55 3.17
C GLY A 152 2.83 -17.30 2.74
N PRO A 153 3.12 -17.15 1.44
CA PRO A 153 3.72 -15.95 0.89
C PRO A 153 2.91 -14.70 1.18
N LEU A 154 3.58 -13.55 1.27
CA LEU A 154 2.94 -12.24 1.41
C LEU A 154 3.38 -11.34 0.28
N THR A 155 2.48 -10.55 -0.28
CA THR A 155 2.85 -9.55 -1.30
C THR A 155 2.69 -8.13 -0.75
N ILE A 156 3.73 -7.31 -0.90
CA ILE A 156 3.73 -5.90 -0.52
C ILE A 156 2.91 -5.10 -1.54
N ILE A 157 1.74 -4.60 -1.18
CA ILE A 157 0.91 -3.76 -2.08
C ILE A 157 1.21 -2.26 -1.93
N GLU A 158 1.77 -1.86 -0.80
CA GLU A 158 2.25 -0.51 -0.50
C GLU A 158 3.57 -0.63 0.29
N GLY A 159 4.56 0.21 -0.04
CA GLY A 159 5.82 0.25 0.70
C GLY A 159 6.99 -0.51 0.08
N ASN A 160 6.90 -0.99 -1.18
CA ASN A 160 7.98 -1.70 -1.88
C ASN A 160 9.36 -1.02 -1.74
N HIS A 161 9.44 0.28 -2.03
CA HIS A 161 10.69 1.02 -1.97
C HIS A 161 11.22 1.15 -0.54
N ARG A 162 10.34 1.42 0.43
CA ARG A 162 10.70 1.53 1.86
C ARG A 162 11.23 0.20 2.39
N MET A 163 10.53 -0.90 2.10
CA MET A 163 10.96 -2.25 2.47
C MET A 163 12.31 -2.60 1.85
N ALA A 164 12.50 -2.37 0.55
CA ALA A 164 13.76 -2.66 -0.12
C ALA A 164 14.92 -1.79 0.38
N ALA A 165 14.69 -0.49 0.60
CA ALA A 165 15.67 0.43 1.16
C ALA A 165 16.08 0.01 2.58
N ALA A 166 15.11 -0.21 3.48
CA ALA A 166 15.38 -0.71 4.83
C ALA A 166 16.14 -2.05 4.80
N SER A 167 15.80 -2.94 3.85
CA SER A 167 16.49 -4.22 3.67
C SER A 167 17.94 -4.07 3.26
N LEU A 168 18.31 -3.00 2.54
CA LEU A 168 19.70 -2.73 2.16
C LEU A 168 20.55 -2.34 3.37
N VAL A 169 19.99 -1.56 4.31
CA VAL A 169 20.70 -1.04 5.50
C VAL A 169 20.73 -2.04 6.64
N SER A 170 19.57 -2.55 7.06
CA SER A 170 19.41 -3.36 8.27
C SER A 170 18.47 -4.53 7.98
N PRO A 171 18.90 -5.52 7.17
CA PRO A 171 18.03 -6.60 6.72
C PRO A 171 17.43 -7.43 7.86
N GLN A 172 18.10 -7.51 9.00
CA GLN A 172 17.60 -8.29 10.15
C GLN A 172 16.53 -7.55 10.95
N ASP A 173 16.50 -6.21 10.90
CA ASP A 173 15.66 -5.37 11.77
C ASP A 173 14.50 -4.71 11.03
N ILE A 174 14.31 -4.99 9.72
CA ILE A 174 13.23 -4.42 8.90
C ILE A 174 11.87 -4.59 9.60
N HIS A 175 11.68 -5.74 10.24
CA HIS A 175 10.43 -6.12 10.92
C HIS A 175 10.09 -5.24 12.14
N LEU A 176 11.04 -4.45 12.64
CA LEU A 176 10.87 -3.51 13.75
C LEU A 176 10.68 -2.07 13.27
N ARG A 177 10.95 -1.77 12.00
CA ARG A 177 10.96 -0.39 11.50
C ARG A 177 9.59 0.14 11.12
N PHE A 178 8.69 -0.74 10.70
CA PHE A 178 7.41 -0.34 10.11
C PHE A 178 6.24 -0.94 10.89
N GLN A 179 5.13 -0.21 10.89
CA GLN A 179 3.85 -0.83 11.21
C GLN A 179 3.39 -1.68 10.01
N PHE A 180 3.10 -2.96 10.23
CA PHE A 180 2.60 -3.83 9.15
C PHE A 180 1.10 -4.01 9.25
N LEU A 181 0.39 -3.67 8.17
CA LEU A 181 -1.02 -3.99 7.98
C LEU A 181 -1.12 -5.08 6.92
N CYS A 182 -1.81 -6.18 7.24
CA CYS A 182 -1.91 -7.32 6.35
C CYS A 182 -3.37 -7.71 6.11
N GLY A 183 -3.75 -7.83 4.84
CA GLY A 183 -5.04 -8.32 4.39
C GLY A 183 -4.97 -9.82 4.11
N PHE A 184 -5.84 -10.60 4.72
CA PHE A 184 -5.94 -12.04 4.50
C PHE A 184 -7.27 -12.40 3.86
N SER A 185 -7.25 -13.30 2.88
CA SER A 185 -8.45 -13.94 2.35
C SER A 185 -8.09 -15.32 1.82
N PRO A 186 -8.89 -16.37 2.09
CA PRO A 186 -8.74 -17.67 1.43
C PRO A 186 -8.84 -17.59 -0.10
N ARG A 187 -9.44 -16.51 -0.63
CA ARG A 187 -9.58 -16.23 -2.07
C ARG A 187 -8.50 -15.30 -2.61
N MET A 188 -7.44 -15.02 -1.84
CA MET A 188 -6.38 -14.10 -2.27
C MET A 188 -5.66 -14.59 -3.54
N ILE A 189 -5.65 -15.90 -3.82
CA ILE A 189 -5.16 -16.47 -5.09
C ILE A 189 -5.82 -15.90 -6.34
N GLU A 190 -7.07 -15.43 -6.22
CA GLU A 190 -7.76 -14.85 -7.35
C GLU A 190 -7.26 -13.42 -7.64
N CYS A 191 -6.68 -12.75 -6.64
CA CYS A 191 -6.13 -11.41 -6.76
C CYS A 191 -4.87 -11.44 -7.64
N CYS A 192 -4.92 -10.76 -8.79
CA CYS A 192 -3.78 -10.67 -9.72
C CYS A 192 -2.53 -10.01 -9.10
N TRP A 193 -2.68 -9.35 -7.95
CA TRP A 193 -1.59 -8.76 -7.20
C TRP A 193 -0.87 -9.76 -6.30
N TYR A 194 -1.55 -10.82 -5.87
CA TYR A 194 -0.96 -11.87 -5.03
C TYR A 194 -0.30 -12.96 -5.90
N GLN A 195 -0.98 -13.38 -6.96
CA GLN A 195 -0.50 -14.33 -7.94
C GLN A 195 -0.89 -13.86 -9.34
N THR A 196 0.11 -13.68 -10.21
CA THR A 196 -0.14 -13.33 -11.62
C THR A 196 -0.15 -14.61 -12.46
N ASP A 197 -1.32 -14.95 -12.99
CA ASP A 197 -1.50 -16.01 -13.98
C ASP A 197 -2.53 -15.58 -15.05
N LEU A 198 -2.73 -16.41 -16.08
CA LEU A 198 -3.62 -16.06 -17.20
C LEU A 198 -5.07 -15.83 -16.76
N SER A 199 -5.53 -16.53 -15.72
CA SER A 199 -6.91 -16.43 -15.24
C SER A 199 -7.15 -15.14 -14.45
N THR A 200 -6.19 -14.76 -13.60
CA THR A 200 -6.21 -13.51 -12.82
C THR A 200 -6.02 -12.28 -13.72
N LEU A 201 -5.24 -12.40 -14.80
CA LEU A 201 -5.13 -11.36 -15.84
C LEU A 201 -6.42 -11.16 -16.62
N TRP A 202 -7.14 -12.24 -16.96
CA TRP A 202 -8.45 -12.13 -17.63
C TRP A 202 -9.49 -11.47 -16.72
N ARG A 203 -9.49 -11.80 -15.43
CA ARG A 203 -10.35 -11.14 -14.44
C ARG A 203 -10.02 -9.66 -14.28
N TYR A 204 -8.73 -9.32 -14.21
CA TYR A 204 -8.27 -7.93 -14.20
C TYR A 204 -8.74 -7.17 -15.44
N ALA A 205 -8.66 -7.77 -16.63
CA ALA A 205 -9.16 -7.17 -17.87
C ALA A 205 -10.68 -6.93 -17.81
N ARG A 206 -11.45 -7.86 -17.23
CA ARG A 206 -12.90 -7.69 -17.04
C ARG A 206 -13.23 -6.56 -16.07
N ASN A 207 -12.56 -6.50 -14.92
CA ASN A 207 -12.74 -5.43 -13.94
C ASN A 207 -12.31 -4.07 -14.51
N PHE A 208 -11.25 -4.04 -15.33
CA PHE A 208 -10.85 -2.85 -16.06
C PHE A 208 -11.97 -2.29 -16.95
N VAL A 209 -12.70 -3.16 -17.67
CA VAL A 209 -13.83 -2.74 -18.51
C VAL A 209 -14.99 -2.21 -17.66
N ALA A 210 -15.30 -2.87 -16.54
CA ALA A 210 -16.40 -2.48 -15.65
C ALA A 210 -16.23 -1.07 -15.06
N TYR A 211 -14.98 -0.64 -14.85
CA TYR A 211 -14.64 0.65 -14.23
C TYR A 211 -13.93 1.62 -15.17
N LEU A 212 -14.01 1.39 -16.49
CA LEU A 212 -13.35 2.23 -17.49
C LEU A 212 -13.92 3.67 -17.50
N PHE A 213 -15.22 3.78 -17.23
CA PHE A 213 -16.00 5.02 -17.32
C PHE A 213 -16.26 5.69 -15.96
N GLU A 214 -15.68 5.18 -14.87
CA GLU A 214 -15.73 5.90 -13.59
C GLU A 214 -14.92 7.20 -13.71
N ASP A 215 -15.55 8.33 -13.40
CA ASP A 215 -14.88 9.60 -13.22
C ASP A 215 -14.48 9.74 -11.74
N PRO A 216 -13.19 9.55 -11.41
CA PRO A 216 -12.74 9.61 -10.02
C PRO A 216 -12.86 11.02 -9.43
N ASP A 217 -12.92 12.06 -10.27
CA ASP A 217 -12.97 13.44 -9.81
C ASP A 217 -14.38 13.78 -9.36
N LEU A 218 -15.37 13.32 -10.12
CA LEU A 218 -16.78 13.38 -9.74
C LEU A 218 -17.03 12.64 -8.42
N ALA A 219 -16.41 11.46 -8.22
CA ALA A 219 -16.54 10.71 -6.97
C ALA A 219 -15.98 11.48 -5.76
N ILE A 220 -14.84 12.17 -5.93
CA ILE A 220 -14.26 13.03 -4.89
C ILE A 220 -15.17 14.24 -4.60
N GLU A 221 -15.73 14.87 -5.63
CA GLU A 221 -16.66 15.99 -5.49
C GLU A 221 -17.92 15.58 -4.71
N GLN A 222 -18.52 14.44 -5.06
CA GLN A 222 -19.69 13.90 -4.38
C GLN A 222 -19.41 13.57 -2.90
N ALA A 223 -18.27 12.91 -2.62
CA ALA A 223 -17.86 12.61 -1.25
C ALA A 223 -17.60 13.89 -0.44
N SER A 224 -16.98 14.90 -1.05
CA SER A 224 -16.74 16.22 -0.44
C SER A 224 -18.05 16.94 -0.10
N GLN A 225 -19.04 16.94 -1.00
CA GLN A 225 -20.36 17.54 -0.74
C GLN A 225 -21.12 16.82 0.38
N THR A 226 -21.05 15.49 0.40
CA THR A 226 -21.67 14.67 1.46
C THR A 226 -21.10 15.02 2.82
N ARG A 227 -19.77 15.17 2.91
CA ARG A 227 -19.07 15.61 4.14
C ARG A 227 -19.51 17.01 4.59
N LEU A 228 -19.54 17.98 3.68
CA LEU A 228 -19.97 19.34 4.01
C LEU A 228 -21.42 19.35 4.55
N SER A 229 -22.27 18.48 4.03
CA SER A 229 -23.65 18.31 4.48
C SER A 229 -23.74 17.66 5.87
N SER A 230 -22.88 16.68 6.18
CA SER A 230 -22.83 16.07 7.53
C SER A 230 -22.32 17.03 8.60
N ASP A 231 -21.35 17.89 8.26
CA ASP A 231 -20.77 18.85 9.20
C ASP A 231 -21.76 19.99 9.54
N THR A 232 -22.65 20.33 8.60
CA THR A 232 -23.68 21.37 8.79
C THR A 232 -24.96 20.85 9.45
N GLY A 233 -25.22 19.54 9.40
CA GLY A 233 -26.43 18.89 9.94
C GLY A 233 -26.47 18.69 11.46
N VAL A 234 -25.38 18.97 12.19
CA VAL A 234 -25.29 18.78 13.66
C VAL A 234 -25.92 19.96 14.45
N GLY A 235 -26.51 20.95 13.77
CA GLY A 235 -26.98 22.20 14.39
C GLY A 235 -28.49 22.39 14.58
N LEU A 236 -29.35 21.41 14.29
CA LEU A 236 -30.81 21.57 14.45
C LEU A 236 -31.42 20.37 15.19
N SER A 237 -31.22 20.36 16.50
CA SER A 237 -32.07 19.63 17.44
C SER A 237 -32.25 20.54 18.65
N SER A 238 -33.34 21.32 18.63
CA SER A 238 -33.90 22.03 19.79
C SER A 238 -35.14 21.29 20.25
#